data_AF-A0AAD5A2E8-F1
#
_entry.id   AF-A0AAD5A2E8-F1
#
_cell.length_a   1.000
_cell.length_b   1.000
_cell.length_c   1.000
_cell.angle_alpha   90.00
_cell.angle_beta   90.00
_cell.angle_gamma   90.00
#
_symmetry.space_group_name_H-M   'P 1'
#
loop_
_entity.id
_entity.type
_entity.pdbx_description
1 polymer ?
#
loop_
_entity_poly.entity_id
_entity_poly.type
_entity_poly.pdbx_seq_one_letter_code
_entity_poly.pdbx_strand_id
1 'polypeptide(L)'
;MEENEIMGYNPVKLFLDDTKVKNFVTCFKDQQFLVFFFKHLKTNHSNRYQQLFPFVSLCGRERNFLRCDDQPVVFTHLLPETGQGARLSYCGGGTKLNVAFQPSSLFMNPDSGRVYHPAPERLGGIGLVRSALAIEFSPHFHYSAGFIPALLASPR
;
A
#
# COMPACT_ATOMS: atom_id res chain seq x y z
N MET A 1 -10.49 33.05 -10.04
CA MET A 1 -10.12 32.71 -8.65
C MET A 1 -10.29 31.20 -8.55
N GLU A 2 -9.33 30.45 -9.08
CA GLU A 2 -9.41 29.00 -9.27
C GLU A 2 -7.98 28.46 -9.17
N GLU A 3 -7.54 28.19 -7.94
CA GLU A 3 -6.23 27.57 -7.68
C GLU A 3 -6.17 26.98 -6.27
N ASN A 4 -7.19 26.19 -5.88
CA ASN A 4 -7.25 25.56 -4.56
C ASN A 4 -7.63 24.08 -4.60
N GLU A 5 -7.34 23.37 -5.69
CA GLU A 5 -7.42 21.92 -5.72
C GLU A 5 -6.07 21.34 -6.16
N ILE A 6 -5.61 20.30 -5.47
CA ILE A 6 -4.33 19.56 -5.66
C ILE A 6 -3.15 20.02 -4.77
N MET A 7 -3.38 20.19 -3.46
CA MET A 7 -2.36 19.88 -2.43
C MET A 7 -3.00 18.98 -1.37
N GLY A 8 -2.85 17.65 -1.51
CA GLY A 8 -3.22 16.73 -0.42
C GLY A 8 -3.45 15.27 -0.81
N TYR A 9 -3.82 14.99 -2.07
CA TYR A 9 -4.11 13.62 -2.52
C TYR A 9 -3.14 13.20 -3.62
N ASN A 10 -2.10 12.44 -3.26
CA ASN A 10 -1.35 11.67 -4.23
C ASN A 10 -1.86 10.22 -4.10
N PRO A 11 -2.90 9.83 -4.85
CA PRO A 11 -3.45 8.48 -4.77
C PRO A 11 -2.38 7.48 -5.23
N VAL A 12 -2.53 6.22 -4.79
CA VAL A 12 -1.84 5.10 -5.42
C VAL A 12 -2.10 5.18 -6.93
N LYS A 13 -1.02 5.17 -7.72
CA LYS A 13 -1.11 5.30 -9.16
C LYS A 13 -1.13 3.91 -9.78
N LEU A 14 -2.26 3.56 -10.38
CA LEU A 14 -2.42 2.32 -11.14
C LEU A 14 -2.21 2.62 -12.61
N PHE A 15 -1.37 1.85 -13.29
CA PHE A 15 -1.02 2.04 -14.70
C PHE A 15 -1.25 0.75 -15.49
N LEU A 16 -1.50 0.88 -16.80
CA LEU A 16 -1.34 -0.24 -17.71
C LEU A 16 0.15 -0.62 -17.79
N ASP A 17 0.41 -1.92 -17.89
CA ASP A 17 1.77 -2.44 -17.77
C ASP A 17 2.69 -1.98 -18.92
N ASP A 18 2.16 -1.98 -20.14
CA ASP A 18 2.88 -1.61 -21.37
C ASP A 18 3.07 -0.08 -21.55
N THR A 19 2.54 0.72 -20.63
CA THR A 19 2.69 2.18 -20.70
C THR A 19 4.14 2.58 -20.42
N LYS A 20 4.85 3.04 -21.46
CA LYS A 20 6.24 3.49 -21.37
C LYS A 20 6.41 4.74 -20.48
N VAL A 21 5.46 5.68 -20.55
CA VAL A 21 5.50 6.93 -19.77
C VAL A 21 4.51 6.84 -18.61
N LYS A 22 5.01 6.58 -17.40
CA LYS A 22 4.19 6.52 -16.18
C LYS A 22 4.13 7.90 -15.51
N ASN A 23 3.16 8.71 -15.90
CA ASN A 23 2.92 10.04 -15.33
C ASN A 23 1.49 10.18 -14.77
N PHE A 24 1.18 11.33 -14.15
CA PHE A 24 -0.13 11.57 -13.56
C PHE A 24 -1.29 11.47 -14.58
N VAL A 25 -1.09 11.80 -15.86
CA VAL A 25 -2.16 11.72 -16.88
C VAL A 25 -2.46 10.28 -17.25
N THR A 26 -1.45 9.40 -17.23
CA THR A 26 -1.55 8.01 -17.67
C THR A 26 -2.02 7.01 -16.61
N CYS A 27 -2.32 7.44 -15.39
CA CYS A 27 -2.76 6.55 -14.32
C CYS A 27 -4.28 6.56 -14.12
N PHE A 28 -4.84 5.42 -13.76
CA PHE A 28 -6.21 5.30 -13.28
C PHE A 28 -6.34 5.96 -11.90
N LYS A 29 -7.32 6.84 -11.74
CA LYS A 29 -7.59 7.57 -10.49
C LYS A 29 -9.04 7.56 -10.05
N ASP A 30 -9.94 7.08 -10.91
CA ASP A 30 -11.35 7.02 -10.57
C ASP A 30 -11.56 6.17 -9.31
N GLN A 31 -12.09 6.78 -8.27
CA GLN A 31 -12.20 6.14 -6.97
C GLN A 31 -13.13 4.93 -7.02
N GLN A 32 -14.20 4.98 -7.83
CA GLN A 32 -15.13 3.86 -7.93
C GLN A 32 -14.45 2.64 -8.55
N PHE A 33 -13.69 2.86 -9.63
CA PHE A 33 -12.87 1.86 -10.27
C PHE A 33 -11.81 1.30 -9.31
N LEU A 34 -11.04 2.15 -8.61
CA LEU A 34 -10.03 1.69 -7.65
C LEU A 34 -10.66 0.84 -6.54
N VAL A 35 -11.78 1.30 -5.97
CA VAL A 35 -12.52 0.53 -4.96
C VAL A 35 -12.93 -0.83 -5.50
N PHE A 36 -13.51 -0.86 -6.70
CA PHE A 36 -13.93 -2.10 -7.34
C PHE A 36 -12.73 -3.03 -7.60
N PHE A 37 -11.65 -2.50 -8.19
CA PHE A 37 -10.45 -3.23 -8.54
C PHE A 37 -9.80 -3.89 -7.32
N PHE A 38 -9.52 -3.12 -6.26
CA PHE A 38 -8.83 -3.64 -5.07
C PHE A 38 -9.75 -4.47 -4.16
N LYS A 39 -11.08 -4.30 -4.23
CA LYS A 39 -12.01 -5.23 -3.56
C LYS A 39 -11.94 -6.65 -4.14
N HIS A 40 -11.83 -6.77 -5.46
CA HIS A 40 -11.78 -8.05 -6.17
C HIS A 40 -10.37 -8.59 -6.42
N LEU A 41 -9.34 -7.82 -6.04
CA LEU A 41 -7.95 -8.23 -6.14
C LEU A 41 -7.68 -9.41 -5.19
N LYS A 42 -6.95 -10.41 -5.70
CA LYS A 42 -6.51 -11.61 -4.99
C LYS A 42 -5.24 -12.18 -5.62
N THR A 43 -4.57 -13.09 -4.93
CA THR A 43 -3.46 -13.86 -5.49
C THR A 43 -3.86 -14.58 -6.78
N ASN A 44 -2.98 -14.52 -7.78
CA ASN A 44 -3.18 -15.13 -9.08
C ASN A 44 -2.84 -16.63 -9.03
N HIS A 45 -3.88 -17.45 -9.01
CA HIS A 45 -3.76 -18.92 -9.14
C HIS A 45 -4.35 -19.43 -10.46
N SER A 46 -4.45 -18.56 -11.48
CA SER A 46 -5.12 -18.90 -12.74
C SER A 46 -4.23 -19.61 -13.76
N ASN A 47 -2.97 -19.91 -13.43
CA ASN A 47 -1.90 -20.37 -14.32
C ASN A 47 -1.58 -19.42 -15.50
N ARG A 48 -2.24 -18.26 -15.59
CA ARG A 48 -2.00 -17.24 -16.63
C ARG A 48 -1.13 -16.14 -16.06
N TYR A 49 0.05 -15.94 -16.67
CA TYR A 49 1.03 -14.92 -16.33
C TYR A 49 1.45 -14.86 -14.86
N GLN A 50 1.24 -15.93 -14.10
CA GLN A 50 1.39 -15.96 -12.65
C GLN A 50 2.79 -15.57 -12.16
N GLN A 51 3.83 -15.89 -12.93
CA GLN A 51 5.20 -15.51 -12.61
C GLN A 51 5.46 -14.00 -12.75
N LEU A 52 4.76 -13.33 -13.67
CA LEU A 52 4.94 -11.91 -13.96
C LEU A 52 3.94 -11.02 -13.22
N PHE A 53 2.74 -11.55 -12.95
CA PHE A 53 1.64 -10.85 -12.31
C PHE A 53 1.09 -11.70 -11.16
N PRO A 54 1.60 -11.50 -9.94
CA PRO A 54 1.23 -12.30 -8.77
C PRO A 54 -0.21 -12.10 -8.31
N PHE A 55 -0.90 -11.04 -8.78
CA PHE A 55 -2.27 -10.73 -8.39
C PHE A 55 -3.18 -10.61 -9.60
N VAL A 56 -4.48 -10.85 -9.38
CA VAL A 56 -5.53 -10.71 -10.39
C VAL A 56 -6.79 -10.12 -9.76
N SER A 57 -7.39 -9.15 -10.45
CA SER A 57 -8.71 -8.61 -10.14
C SER A 57 -9.70 -9.01 -11.22
N LEU A 58 -10.84 -9.57 -10.82
CA LEU A 58 -11.90 -10.00 -11.74
C LEU A 58 -12.95 -8.90 -11.88
N CYS A 59 -13.11 -8.39 -13.10
CA CYS A 59 -13.97 -7.27 -13.42
C CYS A 59 -15.05 -7.73 -14.41
N GLY A 60 -16.06 -8.45 -13.90
CA GLY A 60 -17.06 -9.10 -14.75
C GLY A 60 -16.42 -10.21 -15.60
N ARG A 61 -16.41 -10.03 -16.93
CA ARG A 61 -15.75 -10.98 -17.86
C ARG A 61 -14.25 -10.70 -18.02
N GLU A 62 -13.78 -9.56 -17.57
CA GLU A 62 -12.39 -9.13 -17.71
C GLU A 62 -11.52 -9.60 -16.54
N ARG A 63 -10.25 -9.90 -16.85
CA ARG A 63 -9.22 -10.26 -15.87
C ARG A 63 -8.13 -9.23 -15.93
N ASN A 64 -7.95 -8.49 -14.84
CA ASN A 64 -6.89 -7.50 -14.72
C ASN A 64 -5.75 -8.08 -13.90
N PHE A 65 -4.61 -8.31 -14.54
CA PHE A 65 -3.41 -8.83 -13.89
C PHE A 65 -2.60 -7.68 -13.29
N LEU A 66 -2.09 -7.86 -12.08
CA LEU A 66 -1.37 -6.83 -11.33
C LEU A 66 -0.02 -7.35 -10.86
N ARG A 67 0.99 -6.50 -11.05
CA ARG A 67 2.28 -6.57 -10.38
C ARG A 67 2.56 -5.24 -9.69
N CYS A 68 3.36 -5.29 -8.64
CA CYS A 68 3.75 -4.13 -7.85
C CYS A 68 5.24 -4.25 -7.51
N ASP A 69 5.90 -3.10 -7.30
CA ASP A 69 7.32 -3.07 -6.96
C ASP A 69 7.60 -3.47 -5.50
N ASP A 70 6.60 -3.36 -4.62
CA ASP A 70 6.70 -3.71 -3.20
C ASP A 70 5.46 -4.48 -2.73
N GLN A 71 4.41 -3.78 -2.29
CA GLN A 71 3.15 -4.39 -1.83
C GLN A 71 1.96 -3.95 -2.69
N PRO A 72 0.95 -4.82 -2.90
CA PRO A 72 -0.28 -4.47 -3.61
C PRO A 72 -1.19 -3.55 -2.77
N VAL A 73 -1.01 -3.53 -1.45
CA VAL A 73 -1.70 -2.65 -0.52
C VAL A 73 -0.77 -1.53 -0.12
N VAL A 74 -1.18 -0.29 -0.37
CA VAL A 74 -0.48 0.91 0.08
C VAL A 74 -1.45 1.77 0.88
N PHE A 75 -1.19 1.93 2.17
CA PHE A 75 -1.93 2.81 3.06
C PHE A 75 -1.60 4.26 2.78
N THR A 76 -2.65 5.05 2.51
CA THR A 76 -2.49 6.45 2.09
C THR A 76 -2.93 7.44 3.14
N HIS A 77 -3.97 7.14 3.94
CA HIS A 77 -4.49 8.08 4.93
C HIS A 77 -4.96 7.37 6.19
N LEU A 78 -4.78 8.03 7.33
CA LEU A 78 -5.54 7.74 8.53
C LEU A 78 -6.92 8.39 8.39
N LEU A 79 -7.98 7.60 8.52
CA LEU A 79 -9.35 8.10 8.54
C LEU A 79 -9.65 8.64 9.96
N PRO A 80 -10.52 9.67 10.08
CA PRO A 80 -10.98 10.16 11.37
C PRO A 80 -11.52 9.00 12.21
N GLU A 81 -11.25 9.04 13.52
CA GLU A 81 -11.81 8.05 14.43
C GLU A 81 -13.33 8.06 14.35
N THR A 82 -13.89 6.89 14.10
CA THR A 82 -15.29 6.62 14.39
C THR A 82 -15.34 5.92 15.75
N GLY A 83 -16.51 5.72 16.35
CA GLY A 83 -16.64 4.99 17.64
C GLY A 83 -16.06 3.56 17.66
N GLN A 84 -15.43 3.11 16.57
CA GLN A 84 -14.71 1.85 16.41
C GLN A 84 -13.17 2.03 16.33
N GLY A 85 -12.66 3.21 16.67
CA GLY A 85 -11.23 3.57 16.62
C GLY A 85 -10.74 4.05 15.25
N ALA A 86 -9.46 4.41 15.18
CA ALA A 86 -8.82 4.89 13.97
C ALA A 86 -8.68 3.79 12.90
N ARG A 87 -8.71 4.18 11.62
CA ARG A 87 -8.67 3.24 10.49
C ARG A 87 -7.71 3.72 9.41
N LEU A 88 -6.95 2.80 8.82
CA LEU A 88 -6.07 3.12 7.68
C LEU A 88 -6.78 2.86 6.37
N SER A 89 -6.90 3.89 5.53
CA SER A 89 -7.37 3.75 4.16
C SER A 89 -6.23 3.38 3.23
N TYR A 90 -6.52 2.55 2.22
CA TYR A 90 -5.53 2.11 1.23
C TYR A 90 -6.01 2.28 -0.20
N CYS A 91 -5.03 2.35 -1.11
CA CYS A 91 -5.20 2.33 -2.57
C CYS A 91 -6.25 3.32 -3.12
N GLY A 92 -6.38 4.49 -2.48
CA GLY A 92 -7.30 5.54 -2.91
C GLY A 92 -8.78 5.22 -2.68
N GLY A 93 -9.13 4.16 -1.94
CA GLY A 93 -10.53 3.76 -1.76
C GLY A 93 -11.28 4.45 -0.62
N GLY A 94 -10.61 5.30 0.16
CA GLY A 94 -11.23 6.06 1.26
C GLY A 94 -11.90 5.13 2.29
N THR A 95 -13.10 5.52 2.72
CA THR A 95 -13.91 4.74 3.68
C THR A 95 -14.41 3.40 3.14
N LYS A 96 -14.24 3.11 1.84
CA LYS A 96 -14.64 1.82 1.23
C LYS A 96 -13.51 0.78 1.20
N LEU A 97 -12.26 1.20 1.37
CA LEU A 97 -11.07 0.35 1.45
C LEU A 97 -10.24 0.80 2.66
N ASN A 98 -10.45 0.14 3.78
CA ASN A 98 -9.69 0.42 5.00
C ASN A 98 -9.57 -0.81 5.90
N VAL A 99 -8.64 -0.72 6.84
CA VAL A 99 -8.43 -1.68 7.93
C VAL A 99 -8.38 -0.95 9.27
N ALA A 100 -8.59 -1.66 10.38
CA ALA A 100 -8.38 -1.10 11.70
C ALA A 100 -6.91 -0.68 11.85
N PHE A 101 -6.66 0.52 12.36
CA PHE A 101 -5.29 0.94 12.62
C PHE A 101 -4.78 0.26 13.89
N GLN A 102 -3.63 -0.39 13.79
CA GLN A 102 -2.96 -1.06 14.90
C GLN A 102 -1.55 -0.46 15.03
N PRO A 103 -1.37 0.62 15.81
CA PRO A 103 -0.08 1.32 15.90
C PRO A 103 1.07 0.40 16.33
N SER A 104 0.80 -0.52 17.27
CA SER A 104 1.78 -1.50 17.77
C SER A 104 2.18 -2.56 16.74
N SER A 105 1.43 -2.72 15.66
CA SER A 105 1.73 -3.65 14.57
C SER A 105 2.52 -2.99 13.44
N LEU A 106 2.82 -1.68 13.53
CA LEU A 106 3.70 -1.02 12.58
C LEU A 106 5.13 -1.53 12.74
N PHE A 107 5.79 -1.80 11.62
CA PHE A 107 7.20 -2.16 11.62
C PHE A 107 7.92 -1.49 10.46
N MET A 108 9.21 -1.22 10.67
CA MET A 108 10.08 -0.63 9.68
C MET A 108 11.01 -1.70 9.13
N ASN A 109 11.11 -1.79 7.80
CA ASN A 109 12.15 -2.60 7.17
C ASN A 109 13.51 -1.93 7.40
N PRO A 110 14.49 -2.62 8.01
CA PRO A 110 15.74 -2.01 8.44
C PRO A 110 16.63 -1.57 7.27
N ASP A 111 16.52 -2.22 6.11
CA ASP A 111 17.38 -1.94 4.95
C ASP A 111 16.85 -0.76 4.13
N SER A 112 15.53 -0.68 3.94
CA SER A 112 14.89 0.33 3.10
C SER A 112 14.29 1.50 3.86
N GLY A 113 14.12 1.38 5.18
CA GLY A 113 13.42 2.36 6.01
C GLY A 113 11.91 2.45 5.76
N ARG A 114 11.35 1.59 4.88
CA ARG A 114 9.91 1.57 4.58
C ARG A 114 9.13 1.06 5.77
N VAL A 115 7.98 1.67 6.02
CA VAL A 115 7.07 1.31 7.12
C VAL A 115 5.93 0.46 6.58
N TYR A 116 5.55 -0.58 7.31
CA TYR A 116 4.52 -1.53 6.93
C TYR A 116 3.51 -1.71 8.06
N HIS A 117 2.29 -2.12 7.70
CA HIS A 117 1.19 -2.43 8.61
C HIS A 117 0.44 -3.68 8.13
N PRO A 118 -0.17 -4.49 9.03
CA PRO A 118 -1.01 -5.61 8.62
C PRO A 118 -2.11 -5.24 7.61
N ALA A 119 -2.21 -6.03 6.55
CA ALA A 119 -3.18 -5.86 5.48
C ALA A 119 -4.02 -7.14 5.29
N PRO A 120 -5.07 -7.12 4.45
CA PRO A 120 -5.85 -8.33 4.20
C PRO A 120 -4.98 -9.49 3.69
N GLU A 121 -5.11 -10.67 4.32
CA GLU A 121 -4.37 -11.90 3.97
C GLU A 121 -4.46 -12.26 2.48
N ARG A 122 -5.63 -12.07 1.86
CA ARG A 122 -5.84 -12.33 0.42
C ARG A 122 -4.96 -11.48 -0.51
N LEU A 123 -4.32 -10.44 0.03
CA LEU A 123 -3.42 -9.50 -0.65
C LEU A 123 -1.97 -9.60 -0.13
N GLY A 124 -1.62 -10.68 0.58
CA GLY A 124 -0.27 -10.91 1.11
C GLY A 124 -0.07 -10.54 2.58
N GLY A 125 -1.12 -10.13 3.30
CA GLY A 125 -1.10 -9.94 4.76
C GLY A 125 -0.35 -8.70 5.27
N ILE A 126 0.42 -8.02 4.41
CA ILE A 126 1.21 -6.84 4.75
C ILE A 126 0.97 -5.74 3.72
N GLY A 127 0.89 -4.49 4.17
CA GLY A 127 0.74 -3.33 3.31
C GLY A 127 1.78 -2.25 3.62
N LEU A 128 2.22 -1.56 2.58
CA LEU A 128 3.18 -0.46 2.67
C LEU A 128 2.47 0.80 3.19
N VAL A 129 3.05 1.49 4.16
CA VAL A 129 2.62 2.83 4.57
C VAL A 129 3.32 3.84 3.66
N ARG A 130 2.57 4.70 2.96
CA ARG A 130 3.18 5.70 2.08
C ARG A 130 4.12 6.61 2.87
N SER A 131 5.20 7.11 2.26
CA SER A 131 6.21 7.93 2.93
C SER A 131 5.63 9.14 3.67
N ALA A 132 4.70 9.88 3.06
CA ALA A 132 4.06 11.02 3.73
C ALA A 132 3.31 10.61 5.01
N LEU A 133 2.58 9.50 4.98
CA LEU A 133 1.87 8.97 6.14
C LEU A 133 2.83 8.40 7.19
N ALA A 134 3.94 7.78 6.76
CA ALA A 134 4.99 7.33 7.67
C ALA A 134 5.68 8.52 8.38
N ILE A 135 5.87 9.64 7.68
CA ILE A 135 6.37 10.89 8.29
C ILE A 135 5.36 11.44 9.29
N GLU A 136 4.06 11.44 8.96
CA GLU A 136 2.99 11.82 9.90
C GLU A 136 3.03 10.96 11.18
N PHE A 137 3.38 9.67 11.08
CA PHE A 137 3.50 8.77 12.23
C PHE A 137 4.83 8.90 12.98
N SER A 138 5.88 9.40 12.33
CA SER A 138 7.25 9.39 12.86
C SER A 138 7.42 10.01 14.26
N PRO A 139 6.70 11.07 14.68
CA PRO A 139 6.82 11.61 16.03
C PRO A 139 6.36 10.65 17.12
N HIS A 140 5.61 9.60 16.77
CA HIS A 140 5.05 8.61 17.68
C HIS A 140 5.81 7.27 17.67
N PHE A 141 6.89 7.16 16.90
CA PHE A 141 7.67 5.94 16.86
C PHE A 141 8.58 5.82 18.08
N HIS A 142 8.48 4.67 18.75
CA HIS A 142 9.37 4.26 19.81
C HIS A 142 10.30 3.18 19.27
N TYR A 143 11.57 3.49 19.17
CA TYR A 143 12.59 2.53 18.75
C TYR A 143 13.15 1.85 20.00
N SER A 144 13.08 0.52 20.07
CA SER A 144 13.87 -0.22 21.05
C SER A 144 15.36 -0.07 20.69
N ALA A 145 16.21 0.12 21.70
CA ALA A 145 17.66 0.22 21.49
C ALA A 145 18.15 -1.00 20.70
N GLY A 146 18.86 -0.74 19.60
CA GLY A 146 18.99 -1.66 18.47
C GLY A 146 19.69 -2.98 18.77
N PHE A 147 19.24 -4.02 18.09
CA PHE A 147 20.04 -5.21 17.85
C PHE A 147 21.10 -4.84 16.80
N ILE A 148 22.30 -4.49 17.23
CA ILE A 148 23.48 -4.52 16.36
C ILE A 148 23.75 -6.03 16.15
N PRO A 149 23.63 -6.59 14.94
CA PRO A 149 24.19 -7.90 14.68
C PRO A 149 25.68 -7.73 14.91
N ALA A 150 26.17 -8.27 16.03
CA ALA A 150 27.58 -8.25 16.34
C ALA A 150 28.31 -8.78 15.11
N LEU A 151 29.08 -7.89 14.48
CA LEU A 151 30.12 -8.24 13.55
C LEU A 151 30.84 -9.46 14.15
N LEU A 152 30.99 -10.49 13.33
CA LEU A 152 31.89 -11.62 13.57
C LEU A 152 33.27 -11.06 13.91
N ALA A 153 33.54 -10.84 15.19
CA ALA A 153 34.88 -10.75 15.73
C ALA A 153 35.45 -12.16 15.68
N SER A 154 36.03 -12.52 14.53
CA SER A 154 36.94 -13.66 14.42
C SER A 154 38.16 -13.34 15.29
N PRO A 155 38.50 -14.20 16.27
CA PRO A 155 39.75 -14.04 17.00
C PRO A 155 40.91 -14.43 16.08
N ARG A 156 41.94 -13.58 16.05
CA ARG A 156 43.29 -13.99 15.64
C ARG A 156 43.94 -14.75 16.78
#